data_AF-A0A7J0F2T9-F1
#
_entry.id   AF-A0A7J0F2T9-F1
#
_cell.length_a   1.000
_cell.length_b   1.000
_cell.length_c   1.000
_cell.angle_alpha   90.00
_cell.angle_beta   90.00
_cell.angle_gamma   90.00
#
_symmetry.space_group_name_H-M   'P 1'
#
loop_
_entity.id
_entity.type
_entity.pdbx_description
1 polymer ?
#
loop_
_entity_poly.entity_id
_entity_poly.type
_entity_poly.pdbx_seq_one_letter_code
_entity_poly.pdbx_strand_id
1 'polypeptide(L)'
;MAEALVGGAFLSATLQVLFDRLASRRVLNLFRGPKPTDGDKLLRKLKIKLMELDLVLDDAERKQFTHQSVKNWLEELKDVVYHADDLLDKIATEALRLKVESQYQTGLNQVRAPISTPTSLLDAEFVSKIEEVVDSLEDFAKQKDVLGLKQVASQKWSHRLPSTSLVDESRVFGRESDKEEIIKLLVSNEQSGSEIDVIPIVGMGGRLNELPPELCALKNLKELNIVSCPNLLSFSSDGLPPALKTLVIRNCEKLIIPLSEEMEICCTSLESLELMGCDTLTHLPLDFFPKLCFLTIQSCDNLEALSISKGRGLQNLTSLQSVLITDCHSMVSFPQGGLPAPNLRTFRLLSCLKLKRGFQFPCSLKSLIIYSCPQLRSLPEEVPASLKKLSINHCPQLQALPEEVPASLKKLCIWDCPQLQALPEEVPASLQRLSICHCPQFQALPEKGLPPSLSLLEIQRCLLLKPRCQRDGGDDWHKIAHIPFVVIDNEMIS
;
A
#
# COMPACT_ATOMS: atom_id res chain seq x y z
N MET A 1 -14.53 -23.89 19.28
CA MET A 1 -15.11 -23.55 17.97
C MET A 1 -14.67 -22.13 17.67
N ALA A 2 -13.52 -22.04 17.03
CA ALA A 2 -12.79 -20.83 16.71
C ALA A 2 -13.02 -20.56 15.23
N GLU A 3 -13.77 -19.51 14.89
CA GLU A 3 -13.87 -19.03 13.50
C GLU A 3 -14.54 -17.66 13.39
N ALA A 4 -14.22 -16.73 14.30
CA ALA A 4 -14.75 -15.37 14.19
C ALA A 4 -13.79 -14.37 14.81
N LEU A 5 -12.88 -13.79 13.99
CA LEU A 5 -12.61 -12.34 13.94
C LEU A 5 -11.49 -11.98 12.94
N VAL A 6 -11.81 -11.99 11.64
CA VAL A 6 -11.12 -11.14 10.65
C VAL A 6 -12.19 -10.73 9.65
N GLY A 7 -12.97 -9.69 9.95
CA GLY A 7 -14.15 -9.37 9.15
C GLY A 7 -14.50 -7.89 9.14
N GLY A 8 -13.50 -7.00 9.13
CA GLY A 8 -13.71 -5.54 9.06
C GLY A 8 -12.91 -4.82 7.97
N ALA A 9 -12.06 -5.54 7.23
CA ALA A 9 -11.11 -4.95 6.27
C ALA A 9 -10.71 -5.92 5.15
N PHE A 10 -11.08 -7.20 5.26
CA PHE A 10 -10.54 -8.23 4.38
C PHE A 10 -11.18 -8.17 2.99
N LEU A 11 -12.51 -8.06 2.92
CA LEU A 11 -13.20 -7.99 1.63
C LEU A 11 -12.92 -6.66 0.92
N SER A 12 -12.95 -5.53 1.63
CA SER A 12 -12.60 -4.24 1.02
C SER A 12 -11.15 -4.19 0.50
N ALA A 13 -10.18 -4.75 1.25
CA ALA A 13 -8.81 -4.88 0.76
C ALA A 13 -8.71 -5.82 -0.46
N THR A 14 -9.47 -6.91 -0.48
CA THR A 14 -9.51 -7.86 -1.62
C THR A 14 -10.16 -7.22 -2.85
N LEU A 15 -11.22 -6.42 -2.67
CA LEU A 15 -11.83 -5.64 -3.74
C LEU A 15 -10.85 -4.63 -4.32
N GLN A 16 -10.00 -4.02 -3.48
CA GLN A 16 -8.96 -3.11 -3.97
C GLN A 16 -7.94 -3.81 -4.87
N VAL A 17 -7.50 -5.02 -4.49
CA VAL A 17 -6.64 -5.86 -5.33
C VAL A 17 -7.32 -6.22 -6.65
N LEU A 18 -8.61 -6.55 -6.61
CA LEU A 18 -9.42 -6.80 -7.82
C LEU A 18 -9.54 -5.55 -8.70
N PHE A 19 -9.73 -4.36 -8.12
CA PHE A 19 -9.78 -3.11 -8.89
C PHE A 19 -8.44 -2.83 -9.58
N ASP A 20 -7.32 -3.06 -8.90
CA ASP A 20 -5.98 -2.93 -9.48
C ASP A 20 -5.73 -3.96 -10.59
N ARG A 21 -6.23 -5.20 -10.43
CA ARG A 21 -6.14 -6.26 -11.44
C ARG A 21 -7.03 -5.99 -12.65
N LEU A 22 -8.25 -5.52 -12.45
CA LEU A 22 -9.15 -5.07 -13.54
C LEU A 22 -8.60 -3.86 -14.29
N ALA A 23 -7.83 -3.00 -13.61
CA ALA A 23 -7.11 -1.88 -14.22
C ALA A 23 -5.78 -2.30 -14.88
N SER A 24 -5.34 -3.55 -14.70
CA SER A 24 -4.08 -4.04 -15.25
C SER A 24 -4.11 -4.13 -16.77
N ARG A 25 -3.07 -3.57 -17.41
CA ARG A 25 -2.87 -3.68 -18.86
C ARG A 25 -2.85 -5.13 -19.37
N ARG A 26 -2.48 -6.09 -18.52
CA ARG A 26 -2.42 -7.51 -18.89
C ARG A 26 -3.82 -8.08 -19.14
N VAL A 27 -4.75 -7.82 -18.24
CA VAL A 27 -6.15 -8.23 -18.35
C VAL A 27 -6.83 -7.48 -19.50
N LEU A 28 -6.61 -6.16 -19.60
CA LEU A 28 -7.20 -5.33 -20.64
C LEU A 28 -6.69 -5.61 -22.06
N ASN A 29 -5.50 -6.19 -22.22
CA ASN A 29 -4.94 -6.50 -23.54
C ASN A 29 -5.47 -7.82 -24.11
N LEU A 30 -5.94 -8.76 -23.27
CA LEU A 30 -6.45 -10.05 -23.73
C LEU A 30 -7.78 -9.87 -24.48
N PHE A 31 -8.64 -8.96 -24.02
CA PHE A 31 -9.95 -8.69 -24.62
C PHE A 31 -9.94 -7.59 -25.70
N ARG A 32 -8.77 -7.01 -26.00
CA ARG A 32 -8.59 -5.86 -26.90
C ARG A 32 -8.68 -6.27 -28.38
N GLY A 33 -9.90 -6.22 -28.94
CA GLY A 33 -10.14 -6.26 -30.38
C GLY A 33 -10.31 -4.85 -30.99
N PRO A 34 -10.32 -4.72 -32.33
CA PRO A 34 -10.54 -3.43 -33.02
C PRO A 34 -11.95 -2.82 -32.82
N LYS A 35 -12.84 -3.54 -32.12
CA LYS A 35 -14.16 -3.09 -31.67
C LYS A 35 -14.34 -3.52 -30.20
N PRO A 36 -15.12 -2.78 -29.39
CA PRO A 36 -15.43 -3.20 -28.02
C PRO A 36 -16.08 -4.58 -28.06
N THR A 37 -15.30 -5.59 -27.68
CA THR A 37 -15.72 -6.98 -27.60
C THR A 37 -16.69 -7.16 -26.43
N ASP A 38 -17.38 -8.29 -26.38
CA ASP A 38 -18.29 -8.61 -25.28
C ASP A 38 -17.56 -8.61 -23.92
N GLY A 39 -16.30 -9.04 -23.92
CA GLY A 39 -15.41 -9.02 -22.74
C GLY A 39 -15.17 -7.63 -22.14
N ASP A 40 -14.97 -6.59 -22.97
CA ASP A 40 -14.78 -5.21 -22.48
C ASP A 40 -16.04 -4.64 -21.81
N LYS A 41 -17.22 -5.11 -22.22
CA LYS A 41 -18.49 -4.73 -21.58
C LYS A 41 -18.66 -5.49 -20.27
N LEU A 42 -18.33 -6.78 -20.25
CA LEU A 42 -18.41 -7.63 -19.06
C LEU A 42 -17.43 -7.20 -17.96
N LEU A 43 -16.19 -6.86 -18.29
CA LEU A 43 -15.22 -6.34 -17.31
C LEU A 43 -15.67 -5.00 -16.70
N ARG A 44 -16.34 -4.14 -17.48
CA ARG A 44 -16.97 -2.93 -16.97
C ARG A 44 -18.16 -3.23 -16.07
N LYS A 45 -19.01 -4.18 -16.45
CA LYS A 45 -20.16 -4.63 -15.65
C LYS A 45 -19.68 -5.22 -14.31
N LEU A 46 -18.64 -6.06 -14.33
CA LEU A 46 -17.97 -6.61 -13.16
C LEU A 46 -17.49 -5.50 -12.22
N LYS A 47 -16.74 -4.53 -12.75
CA LYS A 47 -16.24 -3.39 -11.96
C LYS A 47 -17.37 -2.60 -11.29
N ILE A 48 -18.45 -2.31 -12.01
CA ILE A 48 -19.60 -1.57 -11.48
C ILE A 48 -20.26 -2.37 -10.34
N LYS A 49 -20.44 -3.68 -10.51
CA LYS A 49 -21.07 -4.53 -9.49
C LYS A 49 -20.22 -4.68 -8.23
N LEU A 50 -18.91 -4.80 -8.37
CA LEU A 50 -17.99 -4.78 -7.22
C LEU A 50 -18.04 -3.43 -6.49
N MET A 51 -18.07 -2.31 -7.20
CA MET A 51 -18.24 -0.98 -6.57
C MET A 51 -19.59 -0.83 -5.88
N GLU A 52 -20.66 -1.39 -6.46
CA GLU A 52 -22.00 -1.36 -5.88
C GLU A 52 -22.08 -2.13 -4.55
N LEU A 53 -21.34 -3.24 -4.44
CA LEU A 53 -21.29 -4.07 -3.25
C LEU A 53 -20.34 -3.52 -2.19
N ASP A 54 -19.20 -2.93 -2.59
CA ASP A 54 -18.24 -2.27 -1.70
C ASP A 54 -18.92 -1.24 -0.78
N LEU A 55 -19.89 -0.51 -1.34
CA LEU A 55 -20.68 0.50 -0.63
C LEU A 55 -21.51 -0.02 0.55
N VAL A 56 -21.79 -1.33 0.60
CA VAL A 56 -22.59 -1.95 1.66
C VAL A 56 -21.80 -2.94 2.52
N LEU A 57 -20.52 -3.20 2.19
CA LEU A 57 -19.68 -4.15 2.90
C LEU A 57 -19.49 -3.76 4.37
N ASP A 58 -19.24 -2.48 4.66
CA ASP A 58 -19.07 -1.99 6.04
C ASP A 58 -20.31 -2.27 6.92
N ASP A 59 -21.51 -2.16 6.35
CA ASP A 59 -22.77 -2.43 7.06
C ASP A 59 -23.04 -3.94 7.18
N ALA A 60 -22.74 -4.70 6.12
CA ALA A 60 -22.87 -6.16 6.12
C ALA A 60 -21.92 -6.82 7.12
N GLU A 61 -20.66 -6.37 7.16
CA GLU A 61 -19.63 -6.84 8.10
C GLU A 61 -20.00 -6.55 9.56
N ARG A 62 -20.73 -5.46 9.84
CA ARG A 62 -21.27 -5.19 11.18
C ARG A 62 -22.44 -6.10 11.52
N LYS A 63 -23.35 -6.31 10.56
CA LYS A 63 -24.57 -7.10 10.74
C LYS A 63 -24.34 -8.61 10.74
N GLN A 64 -23.19 -9.11 10.26
CA GLN A 64 -22.88 -10.54 10.26
C GLN A 64 -22.91 -11.16 11.66
N PHE A 65 -22.64 -10.39 12.71
CA PHE A 65 -22.63 -10.88 14.09
C PHE A 65 -24.02 -10.92 14.73
N THR A 66 -24.99 -10.19 14.15
CA THR A 66 -26.36 -10.08 14.69
C THR A 66 -27.39 -10.81 13.82
N HIS A 67 -27.14 -10.95 12.53
CA HIS A 67 -28.04 -11.57 11.56
C HIS A 67 -27.34 -12.71 10.81
N GLN A 68 -27.74 -13.95 11.09
CA GLN A 68 -27.20 -15.13 10.43
C GLN A 68 -27.36 -15.09 8.90
N SER A 69 -28.45 -14.52 8.40
CA SER A 69 -28.68 -14.34 6.96
C SER A 69 -27.65 -13.40 6.31
N VAL A 70 -27.18 -12.38 7.04
CA VAL A 70 -26.13 -11.46 6.56
C VAL A 70 -24.74 -12.12 6.65
N LYS A 71 -24.52 -12.97 7.66
CA LYS A 71 -23.30 -13.77 7.77
C LYS A 71 -23.14 -14.71 6.58
N ASN A 72 -24.17 -15.50 6.29
CA ASN A 72 -24.16 -16.42 5.15
C ASN A 72 -23.99 -15.66 3.83
N TRP A 73 -24.68 -14.53 3.66
CA TRP A 73 -24.51 -13.66 2.50
C TRP A 73 -23.07 -13.16 2.32
N LEU A 74 -22.39 -12.80 3.42
CA LEU A 74 -21.01 -12.31 3.38
C LEU A 74 -20.00 -13.43 3.09
N GLU A 75 -20.23 -14.63 3.63
CA GLU A 75 -19.42 -15.83 3.35
C GLU A 75 -19.53 -16.24 1.88
N GLU A 76 -20.74 -16.30 1.32
CA GLU A 76 -20.94 -16.62 -0.10
C GLU A 76 -20.40 -15.53 -1.02
N LEU A 77 -20.57 -14.24 -0.66
CA LEU A 77 -19.98 -13.13 -1.41
C LEU A 77 -18.45 -13.23 -1.43
N LYS A 78 -17.82 -13.63 -0.33
CA LYS A 78 -16.38 -13.82 -0.24
C LYS A 78 -15.88 -14.89 -1.19
N ASP A 79 -16.60 -16.00 -1.31
CA ASP A 79 -16.26 -17.06 -2.25
C ASP A 79 -16.34 -16.58 -3.71
N VAL A 80 -17.36 -15.79 -4.06
CA VAL A 80 -17.49 -15.20 -5.40
C VAL A 80 -16.38 -14.19 -5.69
N VAL A 81 -16.00 -13.37 -4.70
CA VAL A 81 -14.89 -12.41 -4.81
C VAL A 81 -13.56 -13.13 -5.01
N TYR A 82 -13.28 -14.23 -4.31
CA TYR A 82 -12.09 -15.03 -4.55
C TYR A 82 -12.10 -15.71 -5.92
N HIS A 83 -13.25 -16.22 -6.34
CA HIS A 83 -13.38 -16.81 -7.66
C HIS A 83 -13.08 -15.78 -8.76
N ALA A 84 -13.53 -14.53 -8.60
CA ALA A 84 -13.19 -13.43 -9.49
C ALA A 84 -11.69 -13.14 -9.49
N ASP A 85 -11.03 -13.19 -8.33
CA ASP A 85 -9.60 -12.91 -8.19
C ASP A 85 -8.74 -13.97 -8.87
N ASP A 86 -9.03 -15.24 -8.61
CA ASP A 86 -8.39 -16.38 -9.27
C ASP A 86 -8.55 -16.33 -10.79
N LEU A 87 -9.75 -15.94 -11.26
CA LEU A 87 -10.04 -15.82 -12.69
C LEU A 87 -9.21 -14.70 -13.35
N LEU A 88 -9.11 -13.54 -12.70
CA LEU A 88 -8.28 -12.43 -13.19
C LEU A 88 -6.79 -12.76 -13.16
N ASP A 89 -6.32 -13.52 -12.17
CA ASP A 89 -4.94 -14.02 -12.12
C ASP A 89 -4.65 -15.03 -13.23
N LYS A 90 -5.60 -15.92 -13.51
CA LYS A 90 -5.50 -16.87 -14.62
C LYS A 90 -5.42 -16.16 -15.96
N ILE A 91 -6.24 -15.12 -16.16
CA ILE A 91 -6.19 -14.26 -17.35
C ILE A 91 -4.83 -13.54 -17.45
N ALA A 92 -4.34 -12.98 -16.35
CA ALA A 92 -3.06 -12.28 -16.34
C ALA A 92 -1.87 -13.21 -16.64
N THR A 93 -1.94 -14.46 -16.16
CA THR A 93 -0.95 -15.51 -16.41
C THR A 93 -0.96 -15.94 -17.89
N GLU A 94 -2.14 -16.18 -18.47
CA GLU A 94 -2.24 -16.53 -19.90
C GLU A 94 -1.81 -15.38 -20.81
N ALA A 95 -2.11 -14.12 -20.44
CA ALA A 95 -1.61 -12.95 -21.16
C ALA A 95 -0.06 -12.88 -21.17
N LEU A 96 0.60 -13.33 -20.08
CA LEU A 96 2.06 -13.44 -20.04
C LEU A 96 2.55 -14.58 -20.93
N ARG A 97 1.89 -15.73 -20.90
CA ARG A 97 2.25 -16.90 -21.70
C ARG A 97 2.22 -16.59 -23.19
N LEU A 98 1.14 -15.97 -23.67
CA LEU A 98 0.99 -15.55 -25.06
C LEU A 98 2.06 -14.52 -25.49
N LYS A 99 2.42 -13.61 -24.58
CA LYS A 99 3.50 -12.64 -24.84
C LYS A 99 4.85 -13.32 -24.97
N VAL A 100 5.15 -14.29 -24.11
CA VAL A 100 6.40 -15.06 -24.17
C VAL A 100 6.45 -15.90 -25.44
N GLU A 101 5.37 -16.60 -25.79
CA GLU A 101 5.27 -17.43 -27.00
C GLU A 101 5.46 -16.59 -28.28
N SER A 102 4.88 -15.37 -28.34
CA SER A 102 5.08 -14.43 -29.46
C SER A 102 6.53 -13.94 -29.61
N GLN A 103 7.25 -13.81 -28.50
CA GLN A 103 8.65 -13.38 -28.47
C GLN A 103 9.63 -14.48 -28.94
N TYR A 104 9.28 -15.76 -28.75
CA TYR A 104 10.03 -16.88 -29.31
C TYR A 104 9.78 -17.06 -30.82
N GLN A 105 8.58 -16.75 -31.30
CA GLN A 105 8.22 -16.88 -32.72
C GLN A 105 8.84 -15.78 -33.62
N THR A 106 9.33 -14.68 -33.06
CA THR A 106 9.95 -13.58 -33.84
C THR A 106 11.38 -13.88 -34.29
N GLY A 107 11.94 -15.03 -33.92
CA GLY A 107 13.32 -15.47 -34.25
C GLY A 107 13.46 -16.43 -35.44
N LEU A 108 12.37 -16.85 -36.10
CA LEU A 108 12.42 -17.73 -37.29
C LEU A 108 11.57 -17.14 -38.43
N ASN A 109 12.16 -17.09 -39.63
CA ASN A 109 11.61 -16.42 -40.82
C ASN A 109 10.23 -16.95 -41.29
N GLN A 110 9.36 -15.99 -41.66
CA GLN A 110 8.19 -15.99 -42.57
C GLN A 110 7.48 -17.32 -42.94
N VAL A 111 6.17 -17.42 -42.69
CA VAL A 111 5.14 -17.86 -43.67
C VAL A 111 3.77 -17.23 -43.35
N ARG A 112 3.13 -16.63 -44.36
CA ARG A 112 1.70 -16.22 -44.36
C ARG A 112 0.80 -17.47 -44.40
N ALA A 113 0.04 -17.72 -43.34
CA ALA A 113 -1.18 -18.53 -43.37
C ALA A 113 -2.22 -17.91 -42.41
N PRO A 114 -3.53 -17.95 -42.71
CA PRO A 114 -4.56 -17.40 -41.84
C PRO A 114 -4.83 -18.42 -40.75
N ILE A 115 -4.06 -18.37 -39.67
CA ILE A 115 -4.34 -19.19 -38.49
C ILE A 115 -5.44 -18.46 -37.74
N SER A 116 -6.64 -19.03 -37.70
CA SER A 116 -7.63 -18.69 -36.67
C SER A 116 -6.92 -18.77 -35.33
N THR A 117 -6.65 -17.62 -34.71
CA THR A 117 -5.71 -17.53 -33.60
C THR A 117 -6.28 -18.27 -32.37
N PRO A 118 -5.46 -19.07 -31.66
CA PRO A 118 -5.86 -19.79 -30.42
C PRO A 118 -6.46 -18.87 -29.34
N THR A 119 -6.19 -17.57 -29.42
CA THR A 119 -6.77 -16.52 -28.58
C THR A 119 -8.29 -16.49 -28.60
N SER A 120 -8.94 -16.70 -29.75
CA SER A 120 -10.41 -16.56 -29.86
C SER A 120 -11.21 -17.61 -29.06
N LEU A 121 -10.69 -18.85 -28.92
CA LEU A 121 -11.31 -19.90 -28.12
C LEU A 121 -11.06 -19.72 -26.62
N LEU A 122 -9.85 -19.25 -26.26
CA LEU A 122 -9.52 -18.90 -24.87
C LEU A 122 -10.32 -17.68 -24.40
N ASP A 123 -10.50 -16.68 -25.27
CA ASP A 123 -11.32 -15.49 -25.02
C ASP A 123 -12.78 -15.87 -24.72
N ALA A 124 -13.36 -16.82 -25.48
CA ALA A 124 -14.73 -17.29 -25.25
C ALA A 124 -14.88 -18.03 -23.91
N GLU A 125 -13.91 -18.85 -23.51
CA GLU A 125 -13.91 -19.54 -22.22
C GLU A 125 -13.82 -18.55 -21.05
N PHE A 126 -12.94 -17.56 -21.14
CA PHE A 126 -12.81 -16.53 -20.11
C PHE A 126 -14.02 -15.59 -20.05
N VAL A 127 -14.59 -15.22 -21.20
CA VAL A 127 -15.81 -14.41 -21.29
C VAL A 127 -16.97 -15.10 -20.56
N SER A 128 -17.20 -16.39 -20.81
CA SER A 128 -18.27 -17.14 -20.14
C SER A 128 -18.10 -17.22 -18.61
N LYS A 129 -16.86 -17.36 -18.12
CA LYS A 129 -16.58 -17.40 -16.67
C LYS A 129 -16.70 -16.02 -16.01
N ILE A 130 -16.33 -14.96 -16.71
CA ILE A 130 -16.53 -13.59 -16.24
C ILE A 130 -18.04 -13.30 -16.17
N GLU A 131 -18.82 -13.75 -17.15
CA GLU A 131 -20.27 -13.61 -17.16
C GLU A 131 -20.93 -14.30 -15.95
N GLU A 132 -20.51 -15.52 -15.62
CA GLU A 132 -20.99 -16.25 -14.42
C GLU A 132 -20.71 -15.49 -13.11
N VAL A 133 -19.51 -14.91 -12.97
CA VAL A 133 -19.16 -14.07 -11.80
C VAL A 133 -20.02 -12.82 -11.76
N VAL A 134 -20.23 -12.17 -12.90
CA VAL A 134 -21.03 -10.93 -12.99
C VAL A 134 -22.49 -11.18 -12.63
N ASP A 135 -23.07 -12.28 -13.09
CA ASP A 135 -24.45 -12.65 -12.79
C ASP A 135 -24.62 -12.99 -11.31
N SER A 136 -23.65 -13.71 -10.73
CA SER A 136 -23.61 -14.00 -9.30
C SER A 136 -23.58 -12.70 -8.47
N LEU A 137 -22.67 -11.77 -8.78
CA LEU A 137 -22.59 -10.47 -8.10
C LEU A 137 -23.83 -9.60 -8.30
N GLU A 138 -24.51 -9.72 -9.44
CA GLU A 138 -25.77 -9.04 -9.69
C GLU A 138 -26.89 -9.57 -8.78
N ASP A 139 -26.91 -10.86 -8.47
CA ASP A 139 -27.84 -11.43 -7.50
C ASP A 139 -27.53 -11.01 -6.07
N PHE A 140 -26.25 -10.95 -5.66
CA PHE A 140 -25.86 -10.36 -4.37
C PHE A 140 -26.30 -8.89 -4.25
N ALA A 141 -26.16 -8.12 -5.34
CA ALA A 141 -26.58 -6.73 -5.38
C ALA A 141 -28.10 -6.57 -5.23
N LYS A 142 -28.92 -7.52 -5.69
CA LYS A 142 -30.38 -7.52 -5.44
C LYS A 142 -30.71 -7.96 -4.01
N GLN A 143 -29.99 -8.94 -3.48
CA GLN A 143 -30.21 -9.46 -2.12
C GLN A 143 -29.88 -8.43 -1.04
N LYS A 144 -28.97 -7.49 -1.30
CA LYS A 144 -28.62 -6.42 -0.34
C LYS A 144 -29.83 -5.60 0.10
N ASP A 145 -30.76 -5.32 -0.82
CA ASP A 145 -31.95 -4.52 -0.56
C ASP A 145 -32.96 -5.30 0.30
N VAL A 146 -33.05 -6.62 0.08
CA VAL A 146 -33.89 -7.54 0.88
C VAL A 146 -33.34 -7.70 2.30
N LEU A 147 -32.01 -7.72 2.45
CA LEU A 147 -31.31 -7.78 3.74
C LEU A 147 -31.26 -6.42 4.46
N GLY A 148 -31.79 -5.36 3.83
CA GLY A 148 -31.82 -4.01 4.38
C GLY A 148 -30.42 -3.45 4.65
N LEU A 149 -29.43 -3.82 3.82
CA LEU A 149 -28.07 -3.31 3.90
C LEU A 149 -28.04 -1.86 3.41
N LYS A 150 -27.42 -0.97 4.18
CA LYS A 150 -27.44 0.47 3.92
C LYS A 150 -26.10 0.95 3.39
N GLN A 151 -26.14 1.77 2.36
CA GLN A 151 -24.99 2.56 1.93
C GLN A 151 -24.68 3.58 3.02
N VAL A 152 -23.64 3.33 3.82
CA VAL A 152 -23.16 4.30 4.79
C VAL A 152 -22.33 5.32 4.01
N ALA A 153 -22.98 6.38 3.52
CA ALA A 153 -22.26 7.58 3.09
C ALA A 153 -21.37 8.00 4.25
N SER A 154 -20.08 8.25 3.99
CA SER A 154 -19.00 8.52 4.93
C SER A 154 -19.37 9.54 6.01
N GLN A 155 -20.15 9.10 6.98
CA GLN A 155 -20.49 9.82 8.17
C GLN A 155 -19.31 9.51 9.08
N LYS A 156 -18.41 10.49 9.18
CA LYS A 156 -17.40 10.56 10.23
C LYS A 156 -18.09 10.31 11.57
N TRP A 157 -18.07 9.07 12.00
CA TRP A 157 -18.20 8.70 13.39
C TRP A 157 -16.83 8.27 13.87
N SER A 158 -16.08 9.29 14.31
CA SER A 158 -15.17 9.12 15.43
C SER A 158 -15.95 8.52 16.59
N HIS A 159 -15.34 7.53 17.23
CA HIS A 159 -15.85 6.74 18.35
C HIS A 159 -16.75 5.57 17.93
N ARG A 160 -16.11 4.41 17.79
CA ARG A 160 -16.70 3.12 18.15
C ARG A 160 -17.51 3.32 19.43
N LEU A 161 -18.79 2.96 19.43
CA LEU A 161 -19.53 2.81 20.69
C LEU A 161 -18.69 1.88 21.57
N PRO A 162 -18.32 2.30 22.80
CA PRO A 162 -17.61 1.42 23.71
C PRO A 162 -18.37 0.10 23.76
N SER A 163 -17.68 -1.02 23.53
CA SER A 163 -18.28 -2.32 23.80
C SER A 163 -18.90 -2.26 25.19
N THR A 164 -20.19 -2.58 25.30
CA THR A 164 -20.92 -2.67 26.57
C THR A 164 -20.40 -3.88 27.34
N SER A 165 -19.17 -3.76 27.80
CA SER A 165 -18.44 -4.71 28.62
C SER A 165 -17.79 -3.87 29.70
N LEU A 166 -18.62 -3.17 30.49
CA LEU A 166 -18.31 -2.84 31.87
C LEU A 166 -18.26 -4.15 32.65
N VAL A 167 -17.27 -4.99 32.38
CA VAL A 167 -16.93 -6.03 33.34
C VAL A 167 -16.03 -5.32 34.33
N ASP A 168 -16.61 -4.94 35.46
CA ASP A 168 -15.94 -4.50 36.69
C ASP A 168 -14.77 -5.43 37.03
N GLU A 169 -13.55 -4.87 37.18
CA GLU A 169 -12.32 -5.61 37.48
C GLU A 169 -12.48 -6.57 38.65
N SER A 170 -13.34 -6.22 39.62
CA SER A 170 -13.67 -7.02 40.79
C SER A 170 -14.38 -8.37 40.52
N ARG A 171 -14.80 -8.67 39.27
CA ARG A 171 -15.65 -9.83 38.95
C ARG A 171 -15.01 -10.93 38.08
N VAL A 172 -13.76 -10.79 37.65
CA VAL A 172 -13.05 -11.88 36.95
C VAL A 172 -12.20 -12.63 37.96
N PHE A 173 -12.75 -13.72 38.49
CA PHE A 173 -12.05 -14.65 39.34
C PHE A 173 -11.72 -15.92 38.55
N GLY A 174 -10.57 -16.55 38.80
CA GLY A 174 -10.31 -17.94 38.43
C GLY A 174 -9.47 -18.21 37.17
N ARG A 175 -9.01 -17.19 36.43
CA ARG A 175 -8.06 -17.39 35.30
C ARG A 175 -6.59 -17.21 35.66
N GLU A 176 -6.27 -16.97 36.93
CA GLU A 176 -4.87 -16.81 37.36
C GLU A 176 -4.07 -18.10 37.12
N SER A 177 -4.70 -19.26 37.32
CA SER A 177 -4.08 -20.57 37.01
C SER A 177 -3.77 -20.72 35.52
N ASP A 178 -4.70 -20.35 34.62
CA ASP A 178 -4.47 -20.41 33.18
C ASP A 178 -3.33 -19.46 32.75
N LYS A 179 -3.28 -18.27 33.36
CA LYS A 179 -2.21 -17.29 33.14
C LYS A 179 -0.85 -17.84 33.59
N GLU A 180 -0.77 -18.39 34.80
CA GLU A 180 0.44 -19.02 35.34
C GLU A 180 0.88 -20.22 34.47
N GLU A 181 -0.06 -21.02 33.98
CA GLU A 181 0.22 -22.16 33.10
C GLU A 181 0.75 -21.71 31.73
N ILE A 182 0.17 -20.67 31.13
CA ILE A 182 0.66 -20.07 29.87
C ILE A 182 2.04 -19.45 30.08
N ILE A 183 2.26 -18.69 31.16
CA ILE A 183 3.58 -18.11 31.48
C ILE A 183 4.61 -19.23 31.67
N LYS A 184 4.24 -20.30 32.40
CA LYS A 184 5.09 -21.46 32.58
C LYS A 184 5.41 -22.12 31.24
N LEU A 185 4.45 -22.30 30.34
CA LEU A 185 4.71 -22.84 29.00
C LEU A 185 5.64 -21.95 28.16
N LEU A 186 5.52 -20.63 28.27
CA LEU A 186 6.37 -19.69 27.55
C LEU A 186 7.80 -19.62 28.10
N VAL A 187 7.97 -19.70 29.42
CA VAL A 187 9.28 -19.54 30.11
C VAL A 187 9.99 -20.88 30.36
N SER A 188 9.27 -22.01 30.39
CA SER A 188 9.87 -23.32 30.68
C SER A 188 10.75 -23.80 29.53
N ASN A 189 12.05 -23.76 29.78
CA ASN A 189 13.08 -24.21 28.85
C ASN A 189 13.26 -25.75 28.83
N GLU A 190 12.22 -26.52 29.20
CA GLU A 190 12.35 -27.97 29.42
C GLU A 190 12.13 -28.77 28.13
N GLN A 191 13.27 -29.20 27.56
CA GLN A 191 13.53 -30.52 26.93
C GLN A 191 12.69 -30.98 25.73
N SER A 192 11.68 -30.25 25.28
CA SER A 192 11.15 -30.42 23.93
C SER A 192 11.81 -29.38 23.02
N GLY A 193 12.45 -29.82 21.94
CA GLY A 193 13.23 -28.99 21.03
C GLY A 193 12.42 -27.94 20.22
N SER A 194 11.26 -27.49 20.70
CA SER A 194 10.49 -26.40 20.11
C SER A 194 10.83 -25.08 20.82
N GLU A 195 11.91 -24.46 20.37
CA GLU A 195 12.24 -23.08 20.71
C GLU A 195 11.17 -22.14 20.11
N ILE A 196 10.38 -21.46 20.94
CA ILE A 196 9.30 -20.58 20.46
C ILE A 196 9.93 -19.28 19.92
N ASP A 197 10.06 -19.21 18.60
CA ASP A 197 10.62 -18.04 17.89
C ASP A 197 9.58 -16.94 17.64
N VAL A 198 8.28 -17.28 17.63
CA VAL A 198 7.20 -16.38 17.22
C VAL A 198 6.02 -16.49 18.20
N ILE A 199 5.53 -15.35 18.70
CA ILE A 199 4.34 -15.28 19.57
C ILE A 199 3.31 -14.30 18.98
N PRO A 200 2.14 -14.80 18.55
CA PRO A 200 0.99 -13.96 18.27
C PRO A 200 0.15 -13.76 19.54
N ILE A 201 -0.10 -12.50 19.89
CA ILE A 201 -1.05 -12.05 20.92
C ILE A 201 -2.24 -11.44 20.20
N VAL A 202 -3.36 -12.15 20.16
CA VAL A 202 -4.59 -11.68 19.52
C VAL A 202 -5.62 -11.36 20.60
N GLY A 203 -5.97 -10.08 20.73
CA GLY A 203 -7.02 -9.61 21.61
C GLY A 203 -8.35 -9.57 20.85
N MET A 204 -9.43 -10.04 21.46
CA MET A 204 -10.77 -9.89 20.91
C MET A 204 -11.69 -9.57 22.10
N GLY A 205 -11.71 -8.31 22.53
CA GLY A 205 -12.56 -7.85 23.64
C GLY A 205 -12.12 -8.26 25.05
N GLY A 206 -10.83 -8.56 25.26
CA GLY A 206 -10.26 -8.90 26.57
C GLY A 206 -9.72 -7.69 27.37
N ARG A 207 -9.46 -7.90 28.67
CA ARG A 207 -8.89 -6.93 29.63
C ARG A 207 -7.35 -6.91 29.66
N LEU A 208 -6.69 -7.22 28.54
CA LEU A 208 -5.23 -7.17 28.50
C LEU A 208 -4.82 -5.70 28.52
N ASN A 209 -4.62 -5.15 29.72
CA ASN A 209 -4.26 -3.76 29.94
C ASN A 209 -2.74 -3.56 29.82
N GLU A 210 -1.97 -4.57 30.17
CA GLU A 210 -0.51 -4.56 30.14
C GLU A 210 0.00 -5.94 29.69
N LEU A 211 1.13 -5.96 28.98
CA LEU A 211 1.81 -7.21 28.66
C LEU A 211 2.51 -7.77 29.90
N PRO A 212 2.55 -9.10 30.09
CA PRO A 212 3.21 -9.71 31.23
C PRO A 212 4.72 -9.39 31.24
N PRO A 213 5.31 -9.02 32.39
CA PRO A 213 6.76 -8.75 32.50
C PRO A 213 7.61 -9.96 32.12
N GLU A 214 7.08 -11.17 32.31
CA GLU A 214 7.76 -12.42 31.96
C GLU A 214 8.01 -12.55 30.46
N LEU A 215 7.33 -11.77 29.61
CA LEU A 215 7.61 -11.71 28.18
C LEU A 215 9.07 -11.30 27.94
N CYS A 216 9.62 -10.39 28.73
CA CYS A 216 11.01 -9.94 28.63
C CYS A 216 12.02 -11.03 28.95
N ALA A 217 11.63 -12.08 29.69
CA ALA A 217 12.49 -13.21 30.01
C ALA A 217 12.68 -14.18 28.83
N LEU A 218 11.90 -14.03 27.75
CA LEU A 218 11.94 -14.90 26.57
C LEU A 218 13.16 -14.59 25.70
N LYS A 219 14.28 -15.24 26.00
CA LYS A 219 15.58 -15.00 25.35
C LYS A 219 15.65 -15.40 23.88
N ASN A 220 14.72 -16.23 23.40
CA ASN A 220 14.74 -16.77 22.04
C ASN A 220 13.64 -16.18 21.15
N LEU A 221 12.77 -15.32 21.70
CA LEU A 221 11.67 -14.76 20.92
C LEU A 221 12.21 -13.80 19.86
N LYS A 222 11.96 -14.12 18.58
CA LYS A 222 12.39 -13.32 17.42
C LYS A 222 11.28 -12.43 16.88
N GLU A 223 10.02 -12.86 17.01
CA GLU A 223 8.86 -12.12 16.50
C GLU A 223 7.71 -12.08 17.51
N LEU A 224 7.19 -10.87 17.71
CA LEU A 224 6.04 -10.59 18.58
C LEU A 224 4.99 -9.86 17.75
N ASN A 225 3.80 -10.45 17.65
CA ASN A 225 2.70 -9.89 16.87
C ASN A 225 1.50 -9.62 17.77
N ILE A 226 1.17 -8.37 18.03
CA ILE A 226 0.07 -7.94 18.89
C ILE A 226 -1.04 -7.41 18.00
N VAL A 227 -2.19 -8.10 17.96
CA VAL A 227 -3.29 -7.80 17.05
C VAL A 227 -4.59 -7.61 17.81
N SER A 228 -5.28 -6.52 17.52
CA SER A 228 -6.64 -6.23 17.99
C SER A 228 -6.79 -6.19 19.51
N CYS A 229 -5.80 -5.67 20.25
CA CYS A 229 -5.89 -5.50 21.70
C CYS A 229 -6.40 -4.08 22.08
N PRO A 230 -7.73 -3.83 22.16
CA PRO A 230 -8.27 -2.47 22.32
C PRO A 230 -8.09 -1.87 23.71
N ASN A 231 -7.73 -2.68 24.72
CA ASN A 231 -7.54 -2.22 26.09
C ASN A 231 -6.06 -2.20 26.50
N LEU A 232 -5.15 -2.63 25.63
CA LEU A 232 -3.73 -2.63 25.96
C LEU A 232 -3.24 -1.19 26.03
N LEU A 233 -2.74 -0.80 27.20
CA LEU A 233 -2.30 0.56 27.53
C LEU A 233 -0.78 0.68 27.40
N SER A 234 -0.02 -0.32 27.81
CA SER A 234 1.44 -0.26 27.80
C SER A 234 2.09 -1.63 27.63
N PHE A 235 3.37 -1.60 27.28
CA PHE A 235 4.27 -2.71 27.54
C PHE A 235 4.59 -2.75 29.04
N SER A 236 5.09 -3.90 29.52
CA SER A 236 5.65 -3.97 30.86
C SER A 236 6.82 -2.99 31.01
N SER A 237 7.02 -2.46 32.23
CA SER A 237 8.20 -1.66 32.59
C SER A 237 9.52 -2.37 32.32
N ASP A 238 9.51 -3.71 32.30
CA ASP A 238 10.70 -4.53 32.04
C ASP A 238 11.05 -4.60 30.53
N GLY A 239 10.25 -3.95 29.68
CA GLY A 239 10.51 -3.68 28.27
C GLY A 239 10.07 -4.76 27.27
N LEU A 240 10.95 -5.09 26.33
CA LEU A 240 10.75 -6.04 25.23
C LEU A 240 11.81 -7.14 25.29
N PRO A 241 11.51 -8.34 24.75
CA PRO A 241 12.45 -9.46 24.77
C PRO A 241 13.76 -9.12 24.05
N PRO A 242 14.93 -9.47 24.61
CA PRO A 242 16.22 -8.97 24.12
C PRO A 242 16.63 -9.53 22.75
N ALA A 243 16.08 -10.66 22.32
CA ALA A 243 16.34 -11.24 20.99
C ALA A 243 15.31 -10.83 19.93
N LEU A 244 14.34 -9.97 20.28
CA LEU A 244 13.24 -9.62 19.41
C LEU A 244 13.72 -8.84 18.19
N LYS A 245 13.51 -9.42 17.00
CA LYS A 245 13.87 -8.80 15.72
C LYS A 245 12.70 -8.09 15.06
N THR A 246 11.49 -8.63 15.23
CA THR A 246 10.29 -8.12 14.57
C THR A 246 9.18 -7.88 15.57
N LEU A 247 8.63 -6.66 15.55
CA LEU A 247 7.48 -6.27 16.35
C LEU A 247 6.38 -5.79 15.41
N VAL A 248 5.23 -6.44 15.47
CA VAL A 248 4.04 -6.08 14.72
C VAL A 248 2.95 -5.71 15.71
N ILE A 249 2.35 -4.53 15.56
CA ILE A 249 1.24 -4.07 16.38
C ILE A 249 0.13 -3.61 15.45
N ARG A 250 -1.05 -4.22 15.58
CA ARG A 250 -2.21 -3.90 14.73
C ARG A 250 -3.45 -3.67 15.58
N ASN A 251 -4.18 -2.60 15.31
CA ASN A 251 -5.47 -2.26 15.92
C ASN A 251 -5.42 -2.22 17.46
N CYS A 252 -4.37 -1.62 18.02
CA CYS A 252 -4.17 -1.40 19.44
C CYS A 252 -4.38 0.08 19.78
N GLU A 253 -5.64 0.52 19.71
CA GLU A 253 -6.03 1.95 19.72
C GLU A 253 -5.61 2.71 20.98
N LYS A 254 -5.46 2.04 22.13
CA LYS A 254 -5.10 2.65 23.42
C LYS A 254 -3.64 2.46 23.81
N LEU A 255 -2.84 1.77 22.99
CA LEU A 255 -1.48 1.42 23.34
C LEU A 255 -0.59 2.65 23.32
N ILE A 256 -0.15 3.05 24.50
CA ILE A 256 0.94 3.99 24.66
C ILE A 256 2.21 3.15 24.57
N ILE A 257 2.99 3.34 23.51
CA ILE A 257 4.33 2.78 23.43
C ILE A 257 5.16 3.55 24.47
N PRO A 258 5.57 2.95 25.60
CA PRO A 258 6.43 3.62 26.55
C PRO A 258 7.74 3.89 25.84
N LEU A 259 8.22 5.10 25.96
CA LEU A 259 9.49 5.51 25.36
C LEU A 259 10.29 6.16 26.48
N SER A 260 10.50 5.39 27.56
CA SER A 260 11.30 5.76 28.73
C SER A 260 12.75 5.32 28.55
N GLU A 261 13.67 5.95 29.29
CA GLU A 261 15.10 5.57 29.30
C GLU A 261 15.31 4.08 29.63
N GLU A 262 14.39 3.44 30.35
CA GLU A 262 14.42 2.02 30.71
C GLU A 262 14.15 1.09 29.51
N MET A 263 13.35 1.54 28.52
CA MET A 263 13.10 0.79 27.28
C MET A 263 14.27 0.84 26.27
N GLU A 264 15.28 1.68 26.52
CA GLU A 264 16.47 1.82 25.67
C GLU A 264 17.25 0.51 25.54
N ILE A 265 17.27 -0.31 26.60
CA ILE A 265 17.98 -1.60 26.61
C ILE A 265 17.23 -2.65 25.78
N CYS A 266 15.91 -2.55 25.75
CA CYS A 266 15.03 -3.60 25.26
C CYS A 266 14.76 -3.55 23.75
N CYS A 267 14.99 -2.40 23.12
CA CYS A 267 14.78 -2.21 21.68
C CYS A 267 16.08 -2.32 20.85
N THR A 268 17.18 -2.77 21.47
CA THR A 268 18.52 -2.79 20.84
C THR A 268 18.70 -3.87 19.77
N SER A 269 17.81 -4.84 19.68
CA SER A 269 17.82 -5.95 18.70
C SER A 269 16.80 -5.81 17.58
N LEU A 270 15.85 -4.87 17.70
CA LEU A 270 14.74 -4.76 16.78
C LEU A 270 15.20 -4.31 15.38
N GLU A 271 14.93 -5.16 14.38
CA GLU A 271 15.28 -4.94 12.98
C GLU A 271 14.07 -4.49 12.15
N SER A 272 12.84 -4.85 12.56
CA SER A 272 11.59 -4.51 11.85
C SER A 272 10.48 -4.09 12.82
N LEU A 273 9.85 -2.95 12.55
CA LEU A 273 8.71 -2.43 13.30
C LEU A 273 7.54 -2.13 12.37
N GLU A 274 6.40 -2.76 12.64
CA GLU A 274 5.14 -2.52 11.94
C GLU A 274 4.06 -2.04 12.92
N LEU A 275 3.49 -0.88 12.63
CA LEU A 275 2.41 -0.28 13.42
C LEU A 275 1.20 -0.04 12.50
N MET A 276 0.04 -0.58 12.85
CA MET A 276 -1.19 -0.41 12.09
C MET A 276 -2.35 -0.05 13.03
N GLY A 277 -3.08 1.05 12.78
CA GLY A 277 -4.26 1.39 13.58
C GLY A 277 -3.93 1.69 15.05
N CYS A 278 -2.80 2.36 15.31
CA CYS A 278 -2.35 2.75 16.65
C CYS A 278 -2.63 4.24 16.90
N ASP A 279 -3.88 4.59 17.21
CA ASP A 279 -4.34 5.98 17.26
C ASP A 279 -3.91 6.77 18.52
N THR A 280 -3.39 6.13 19.57
CA THR A 280 -2.73 6.85 20.67
C THR A 280 -1.35 7.40 20.31
N LEU A 281 -0.74 6.91 19.23
CA LEU A 281 0.61 7.29 18.82
C LEU A 281 0.60 8.69 18.18
N THR A 282 1.08 9.69 18.92
CA THR A 282 1.24 11.06 18.39
C THR A 282 2.65 11.32 17.86
N HIS A 283 3.66 10.74 18.50
CA HIS A 283 5.06 10.84 18.12
C HIS A 283 5.77 9.49 18.25
N LEU A 284 6.67 9.18 17.32
CA LEU A 284 7.53 8.00 17.39
C LEU A 284 9.02 8.41 17.36
N PRO A 285 9.75 8.30 18.48
CA PRO A 285 11.16 8.60 18.57
C PRO A 285 11.98 7.43 18.00
N LEU A 286 12.58 7.64 16.83
CA LEU A 286 13.26 6.58 16.09
C LEU A 286 14.61 6.19 16.72
N ASP A 287 15.18 7.06 17.54
CA ASP A 287 16.45 6.86 18.23
C ASP A 287 16.39 5.78 19.32
N PHE A 288 15.20 5.28 19.66
CA PHE A 288 15.00 4.12 20.54
C PHE A 288 15.29 2.79 19.83
N PHE A 289 15.37 2.78 18.49
CA PHE A 289 15.51 1.57 17.69
C PHE A 289 16.81 1.60 16.86
N PRO A 290 17.99 1.48 17.48
CA PRO A 290 19.28 1.71 16.81
C PRO A 290 19.59 0.70 15.68
N LYS A 291 19.01 -0.50 15.71
CA LYS A 291 19.17 -1.54 14.68
C LYS A 291 18.02 -1.62 13.67
N LEU A 292 17.05 -0.71 13.76
CA LEU A 292 15.85 -0.75 12.92
C LEU A 292 16.23 -0.61 11.44
N CYS A 293 15.89 -1.61 10.65
CA CYS A 293 16.10 -1.66 9.20
C CYS A 293 14.82 -1.33 8.43
N PHE A 294 13.67 -1.76 8.94
CA PHE A 294 12.37 -1.63 8.28
C PHE A 294 11.36 -0.99 9.22
N LEU A 295 10.73 0.09 8.77
CA LEU A 295 9.64 0.75 9.48
C LEU A 295 8.41 0.83 8.58
N THR A 296 7.30 0.29 9.07
CA THR A 296 5.99 0.39 8.42
C THR A 296 5.00 1.00 9.41
N ILE A 297 4.33 2.08 9.01
CA ILE A 297 3.25 2.70 9.78
C ILE A 297 2.04 2.86 8.87
N GLN A 298 0.89 2.34 9.29
CA GLN A 298 -0.34 2.35 8.50
C GLN A 298 -1.53 2.78 9.34
N SER A 299 -2.36 3.69 8.82
CA SER A 299 -3.64 4.06 9.46
C SER A 299 -3.50 4.49 10.92
N CYS A 300 -2.41 5.17 11.29
CA CYS A 300 -2.22 5.77 12.62
C CYS A 300 -2.62 7.25 12.54
N ASP A 301 -3.89 7.55 12.81
CA ASP A 301 -4.50 8.83 12.40
C ASP A 301 -4.06 10.04 13.20
N ASN A 302 -3.61 9.82 14.43
CA ASN A 302 -3.11 10.87 15.32
C ASN A 302 -1.59 11.03 15.28
N LEU A 303 -0.87 10.24 14.48
CA LEU A 303 0.58 10.37 14.35
C LEU A 303 0.92 11.69 13.65
N GLU A 304 1.51 12.61 14.40
CA GLU A 304 1.86 13.95 13.92
C GLU A 304 3.28 14.01 13.37
N ALA A 305 4.23 13.32 14.02
CA ALA A 305 5.63 13.38 13.62
C ALA A 305 6.44 12.13 14.01
N LEU A 306 7.45 11.83 13.20
CA LEU A 306 8.60 11.04 13.64
C LEU A 306 9.59 11.98 14.34
N SER A 307 10.19 11.54 15.45
CA SER A 307 11.04 12.39 16.29
C SER A 307 12.38 11.72 16.59
N ILE A 308 13.31 12.53 17.11
CA ILE A 308 14.58 12.10 17.71
C ILE A 308 14.70 12.87 19.03
N SER A 309 14.98 12.18 20.13
CA SER A 309 15.01 12.81 21.45
C SER A 309 16.10 13.89 21.57
N LYS A 310 15.79 15.01 22.22
CA LYS A 310 16.71 16.14 22.41
C LYS A 310 17.75 15.77 23.46
N GLY A 311 19.03 15.69 23.08
CA GLY A 311 20.15 15.43 24.01
C GLY A 311 21.05 14.26 23.59
N ARG A 312 20.56 13.37 22.73
CA ARG A 312 21.40 12.37 22.05
C ARG A 312 21.87 12.96 20.73
N GLY A 313 23.10 13.46 20.70
CA GLY A 313 23.67 14.13 19.51
C GLY A 313 23.47 13.30 18.23
N LEU A 314 23.19 13.98 17.10
CA LEU A 314 23.01 13.46 15.71
C LEU A 314 23.11 11.93 15.55
N GLN A 315 22.21 11.17 16.18
CA GLN A 315 22.19 9.73 15.99
C GLN A 315 21.60 9.50 14.61
N ASN A 316 22.50 9.31 13.65
CA ASN A 316 22.14 8.89 12.32
C ASN A 316 21.51 7.51 12.44
N LEU A 317 20.30 7.36 11.92
CA LEU A 317 19.57 6.10 11.82
C LEU A 317 20.26 5.21 10.76
N THR A 318 21.49 4.80 11.04
CA THR A 318 22.41 4.15 10.11
C THR A 318 21.93 2.77 9.68
N SER A 319 21.12 2.11 10.50
CA SER A 319 20.55 0.80 10.17
C SER A 319 19.34 0.89 9.24
N LEU A 320 18.65 2.04 9.18
CA LEU A 320 17.35 2.16 8.53
C LEU A 320 17.49 2.12 7.00
N GLN A 321 16.81 1.17 6.38
CA GLN A 321 16.90 0.88 4.94
C GLN A 321 15.59 1.15 4.19
N SER A 322 14.45 0.98 4.85
CA SER A 322 13.14 1.18 4.22
C SER A 322 12.15 1.77 5.21
N VAL A 323 11.43 2.81 4.76
CA VAL A 323 10.33 3.41 5.50
C VAL A 323 9.09 3.45 4.60
N LEU A 324 7.97 2.94 5.11
CA LEU A 324 6.65 2.97 4.50
C LEU A 324 5.67 3.60 5.49
N ILE A 325 5.03 4.70 5.09
CA ILE A 325 3.98 5.35 5.88
C ILE A 325 2.75 5.50 5.00
N THR A 326 1.62 4.96 5.45
CA THR A 326 0.36 4.88 4.69
C THR A 326 -0.82 5.34 5.54
N ASP A 327 -1.74 6.11 4.96
CA ASP A 327 -2.99 6.55 5.60
C ASP A 327 -2.81 7.21 6.98
N CYS A 328 -1.69 7.92 7.20
CA CYS A 328 -1.44 8.67 8.44
C CYS A 328 -1.90 10.12 8.26
N HIS A 329 -3.19 10.37 8.53
CA HIS A 329 -3.84 11.63 8.16
C HIS A 329 -3.35 12.86 8.92
N SER A 330 -2.84 12.72 10.15
CA SER A 330 -2.32 13.86 10.94
C SER A 330 -0.84 14.15 10.75
N MET A 331 -0.11 13.36 9.98
CA MET A 331 1.34 13.51 9.85
C MET A 331 1.71 14.85 9.20
N VAL A 332 2.50 15.65 9.91
CA VAL A 332 2.94 16.99 9.51
C VAL A 332 4.44 17.05 9.23
N SER A 333 5.27 16.37 10.02
CA SER A 333 6.72 16.56 9.96
C SER A 333 7.58 15.32 10.24
N PHE A 334 8.84 15.43 9.82
CA PHE A 334 9.93 14.48 10.06
C PHE A 334 11.03 15.15 10.92
N PRO A 335 11.87 14.38 11.63
CA PRO A 335 12.83 14.93 12.60
C PRO A 335 13.89 15.85 11.95
N GLN A 336 14.20 16.99 12.58
CA GLN A 336 15.12 18.00 12.00
C GLN A 336 14.76 18.45 10.56
N GLY A 337 13.49 18.33 10.17
CA GLY A 337 13.06 18.64 8.80
C GLY A 337 13.35 17.54 7.78
N GLY A 338 13.74 16.34 8.18
CA GLY A 338 14.05 15.20 7.30
C GLY A 338 14.14 13.86 8.04
N LEU A 339 14.68 12.81 7.42
CA LEU A 339 15.07 11.60 8.16
C LEU A 339 16.60 11.49 8.12
N PRO A 340 17.32 11.59 9.26
CA PRO A 340 18.78 11.46 9.29
C PRO A 340 19.19 9.98 9.19
N ALA A 341 18.82 9.33 8.08
CA ALA A 341 18.99 7.90 7.84
C ALA A 341 19.94 7.68 6.66
N PRO A 342 21.27 7.70 6.86
CA PRO A 342 22.25 7.74 5.76
C PRO A 342 22.31 6.47 4.92
N ASN A 343 21.62 5.38 5.30
CA ASN A 343 21.56 4.14 4.51
C ASN A 343 20.13 3.83 3.98
N LEU A 344 19.20 4.78 4.10
CA LEU A 344 17.83 4.62 3.64
C LEU A 344 17.79 4.43 2.12
N ARG A 345 17.28 3.30 1.64
CA ARG A 345 17.21 2.96 0.21
C ARG A 345 15.85 3.24 -0.39
N THR A 346 14.79 3.02 0.39
CA THR A 346 13.41 3.14 -0.07
C THR A 346 12.61 3.98 0.91
N PHE A 347 11.88 4.97 0.38
CA PHE A 347 10.97 5.78 1.17
C PHE A 347 9.63 5.92 0.44
N ARG A 348 8.55 5.54 1.12
CA ARG A 348 7.20 5.55 0.56
C ARG A 348 6.25 6.28 1.49
N LEU A 349 5.55 7.27 0.94
CA LEU A 349 4.51 8.04 1.61
C LEU A 349 3.21 7.92 0.82
N LEU A 350 2.18 7.35 1.44
CA LEU A 350 0.88 7.11 0.82
C LEU A 350 -0.21 7.75 1.69
N SER A 351 -1.07 8.58 1.09
CA SER A 351 -2.25 9.17 1.74
C SER A 351 -1.96 10.06 2.97
N CYS A 352 -0.78 10.70 3.06
CA CYS A 352 -0.47 11.61 4.17
C CYS A 352 -1.04 13.02 3.90
N LEU A 353 -2.19 13.35 4.50
CA LEU A 353 -2.99 14.52 4.11
C LEU A 353 -2.45 15.87 4.59
N LYS A 354 -1.84 15.94 5.78
CA LYS A 354 -1.35 17.18 6.40
C LYS A 354 0.11 17.50 6.10
N LEU A 355 0.75 16.71 5.25
CA LEU A 355 2.17 16.82 4.99
C LEU A 355 2.47 18.11 4.19
N LYS A 356 3.06 19.12 4.86
CA LYS A 356 3.34 20.46 4.30
C LYS A 356 4.84 20.77 4.33
N ARG A 357 5.38 21.19 3.19
CA ARG A 357 6.76 21.68 2.93
C ARG A 357 7.87 20.62 2.97
N GLY A 358 8.92 20.88 2.19
CA GLY A 358 9.99 19.95 1.80
C GLY A 358 10.75 19.36 2.98
N PHE A 359 10.69 18.04 3.08
CA PHE A 359 11.53 17.29 4.00
C PHE A 359 12.84 16.93 3.33
N GLN A 360 13.95 17.08 4.01
CA GLN A 360 15.25 16.64 3.52
C GLN A 360 15.28 15.12 3.46
N PHE A 361 15.66 14.60 2.29
CA PHE A 361 15.86 13.16 2.11
C PHE A 361 17.34 12.82 2.31
N PRO A 362 17.66 11.64 2.88
CA PRO A 362 19.04 11.23 3.03
C PRO A 362 19.71 10.94 1.67
N CYS A 363 21.01 11.25 1.57
CA CYS A 363 21.79 11.16 0.32
C CYS A 363 21.84 9.76 -0.33
N SER A 364 21.46 8.69 0.38
CA SER A 364 21.49 7.29 -0.07
C SER A 364 20.18 6.77 -0.67
N LEU A 365 19.12 7.58 -0.65
CA LEU A 365 17.80 7.20 -1.12
C LEU A 365 17.81 6.81 -2.60
N LYS A 366 17.45 5.56 -2.91
CA LYS A 366 17.41 5.02 -4.29
C LYS A 366 16.02 5.09 -4.91
N SER A 367 14.97 5.01 -4.10
CA SER A 367 13.58 5.01 -4.57
C SER A 367 12.68 5.83 -3.65
N LEU A 368 12.04 6.85 -4.22
CA LEU A 368 11.03 7.69 -3.57
C LEU A 368 9.67 7.50 -4.25
N ILE A 369 8.65 7.16 -3.46
CA ILE A 369 7.28 7.03 -3.92
C ILE A 369 6.38 7.89 -3.03
N ILE A 370 5.66 8.81 -3.65
CA ILE A 370 4.65 9.66 -3.00
C ILE A 370 3.33 9.40 -3.70
N TYR A 371 2.28 9.12 -2.94
CA TYR A 371 0.94 8.82 -3.46
C TYR A 371 -0.12 9.51 -2.61
N SER A 372 -1.09 10.18 -3.23
CA SER A 372 -2.23 10.80 -2.54
C SER A 372 -1.86 11.76 -1.41
N CYS A 373 -0.89 12.65 -1.64
CA CYS A 373 -0.51 13.71 -0.69
C CYS A 373 -1.09 15.08 -1.15
N PRO A 374 -2.34 15.43 -0.79
CA PRO A 374 -3.05 16.57 -1.39
C PRO A 374 -2.52 17.95 -1.01
N GLN A 375 -1.76 18.07 0.07
CA GLN A 375 -1.18 19.34 0.51
C GLN A 375 0.28 19.54 0.07
N LEU A 376 0.85 18.57 -0.66
CA LEU A 376 2.22 18.65 -1.17
C LEU A 376 2.28 19.62 -2.35
N ARG A 377 2.88 20.79 -2.13
CA ARG A 377 3.03 21.84 -3.16
C ARG A 377 4.29 21.69 -4.02
N SER A 378 5.38 21.24 -3.41
CA SER A 378 6.68 21.03 -4.04
C SER A 378 7.47 19.97 -3.26
N LEU A 379 8.47 19.37 -3.92
CA LEU A 379 9.50 18.58 -3.27
C LEU A 379 10.55 19.51 -2.60
N PRO A 380 11.39 19.01 -1.67
CA PRO A 380 12.59 19.73 -1.25
C PRO A 380 13.49 20.11 -2.45
N GLU A 381 14.18 21.25 -2.36
CA GLU A 381 15.11 21.73 -3.40
C GLU A 381 16.24 20.72 -3.64
N GLU A 382 16.77 20.13 -2.57
CA GLU A 382 17.83 19.11 -2.64
C GLU A 382 17.23 17.70 -2.66
N VAL A 383 17.16 17.09 -3.85
CA VAL A 383 16.81 15.68 -4.02
C VAL A 383 18.10 14.82 -4.00
N PRO A 384 18.11 13.64 -3.34
CA PRO A 384 19.33 12.85 -3.18
C PRO A 384 20.00 12.48 -4.49
N ALA A 385 21.31 12.73 -4.59
CA ALA A 385 22.11 12.43 -5.78
C ALA A 385 22.10 10.93 -6.17
N SER A 386 21.74 10.02 -5.26
CA SER A 386 21.66 8.57 -5.49
C SER A 386 20.28 8.06 -5.96
N LEU A 387 19.29 8.95 -6.07
CA LEU A 387 17.91 8.60 -6.40
C LEU A 387 17.78 8.06 -7.82
N LYS A 388 17.38 6.79 -7.95
CA LYS A 388 17.20 6.10 -9.24
C LYS A 388 15.75 6.09 -9.72
N LYS A 389 14.79 6.17 -8.79
CA LYS A 389 13.36 6.13 -9.08
C LYS A 389 12.62 7.19 -8.27
N LEU A 390 11.85 8.04 -8.97
CA LEU A 390 10.93 9.00 -8.39
C LEU A 390 9.53 8.73 -8.95
N SER A 391 8.56 8.51 -8.07
CA SER A 391 7.15 8.38 -8.43
C SER A 391 6.31 9.32 -7.58
N ILE A 392 5.51 10.18 -8.21
CA ILE A 392 4.57 11.07 -7.54
C ILE A 392 3.20 10.87 -8.18
N ASN A 393 2.21 10.48 -7.38
CA ASN A 393 0.88 10.14 -7.89
C ASN A 393 -0.21 10.82 -7.06
N HIS A 394 -1.29 11.28 -7.68
CA HIS A 394 -2.46 11.87 -7.01
C HIS A 394 -2.10 13.02 -6.05
N CYS A 395 -1.24 13.94 -6.49
CA CYS A 395 -0.83 15.13 -5.72
C CYS A 395 -1.44 16.40 -6.34
N PRO A 396 -2.69 16.76 -6.02
CA PRO A 396 -3.43 17.84 -6.68
C PRO A 396 -2.86 19.25 -6.51
N GLN A 397 -2.06 19.51 -5.47
CA GLN A 397 -1.45 20.83 -5.23
C GLN A 397 0.01 20.92 -5.72
N LEU A 398 0.56 19.87 -6.33
CA LEU A 398 1.94 19.88 -6.80
C LEU A 398 2.09 20.81 -8.00
N GLN A 399 2.83 21.90 -7.84
CA GLN A 399 2.99 22.94 -8.87
C GLN A 399 4.26 22.78 -9.69
N ALA A 400 5.34 22.35 -9.05
CA ALA A 400 6.66 22.20 -9.68
C ALA A 400 7.46 21.04 -9.05
N LEU A 401 8.37 20.51 -9.86
CA LEU A 401 9.47 19.66 -9.42
C LEU A 401 10.67 20.54 -9.00
N PRO A 402 11.66 19.99 -8.27
CA PRO A 402 12.87 20.75 -7.95
C PRO A 402 13.64 21.09 -9.22
N GLU A 403 14.33 22.24 -9.22
CA GLU A 403 15.08 22.73 -10.39
C GLU A 403 16.16 21.75 -10.81
N GLU A 404 16.86 21.16 -9.85
CA GLU A 404 17.89 20.15 -10.07
C GLU A 404 17.38 18.74 -9.76
N VAL A 405 17.20 17.93 -10.80
CA VAL A 405 16.86 16.52 -10.68
C VAL A 405 18.16 15.68 -10.71
N PRO A 406 18.35 14.72 -9.80
CA PRO A 406 19.63 14.07 -9.62
C PRO A 406 20.09 13.30 -10.86
N ALA A 407 21.38 13.42 -11.19
CA ALA A 407 22.00 12.80 -12.36
C ALA A 407 21.93 11.27 -12.39
N SER A 408 21.56 10.60 -11.30
CA SER A 408 21.39 9.14 -11.23
C SER A 408 19.96 8.63 -11.51
N LEU A 409 19.00 9.55 -11.71
CA LEU A 409 17.59 9.22 -11.88
C LEU A 409 17.33 8.47 -13.19
N LYS A 410 16.90 7.21 -13.08
CA LYS A 410 16.59 6.33 -14.22
C LYS A 410 15.12 6.30 -14.58
N LYS A 411 14.23 6.53 -13.61
CA LYS A 411 12.78 6.44 -13.79
C LYS A 411 12.07 7.58 -13.08
N LEU A 412 11.30 8.36 -13.84
CA LEU A 412 10.40 9.40 -13.35
C LEU A 412 8.96 9.05 -13.76
N CYS A 413 8.06 8.97 -12.78
CA CYS A 413 6.64 8.73 -13.00
C CYS A 413 5.82 9.78 -12.26
N ILE A 414 4.96 10.48 -13.00
CA ILE A 414 4.06 11.49 -12.47
C ILE A 414 2.66 11.12 -12.93
N TRP A 415 1.74 10.94 -11.99
CA TRP A 415 0.36 10.59 -12.30
C TRP A 415 -0.61 11.48 -11.54
N ASP A 416 -1.64 11.98 -12.22
CA ASP A 416 -2.74 12.73 -11.62
C ASP A 416 -2.26 13.89 -10.73
N CYS A 417 -1.42 14.75 -11.32
CA CYS A 417 -0.90 15.97 -10.72
C CYS A 417 -1.42 17.18 -11.51
N PRO A 418 -2.69 17.59 -11.32
CA PRO A 418 -3.37 18.57 -12.17
C PRO A 418 -2.80 19.98 -12.16
N GLN A 419 -2.04 20.38 -11.14
CA GLN A 419 -1.40 21.70 -11.06
C GLN A 419 0.04 21.74 -11.60
N LEU A 420 0.60 20.59 -11.99
CA LEU A 420 1.97 20.53 -12.49
C LEU A 420 2.03 21.05 -13.93
N GLN A 421 2.83 22.11 -14.14
CA GLN A 421 2.86 22.82 -15.42
C GLN A 421 4.01 22.41 -16.34
N ALA A 422 5.16 22.05 -15.79
CA ALA A 422 6.36 21.71 -16.55
C ALA A 422 7.30 20.78 -15.78
N LEU A 423 8.25 20.19 -16.52
CA LEU A 423 9.46 19.58 -15.96
C LEU A 423 10.55 20.66 -15.83
N PRO A 424 11.58 20.44 -14.99
CA PRO A 424 12.76 21.30 -14.95
C PRO A 424 13.47 21.34 -16.31
N GLU A 425 14.17 22.44 -16.60
CA GLU A 425 14.84 22.65 -17.89
C GLU A 425 15.88 21.56 -18.20
N GLU A 426 16.58 21.07 -17.16
CA GLU A 426 17.58 20.03 -17.28
C GLU A 426 17.08 18.71 -16.71
N VAL A 427 16.73 17.79 -17.62
CA VAL A 427 16.39 16.42 -17.27
C VAL A 427 17.66 15.56 -17.35
N PRO A 428 17.97 14.74 -16.32
CA PRO A 428 19.26 14.06 -16.23
C PRO A 428 19.50 13.06 -17.36
N ALA A 429 20.73 13.05 -17.88
CA ALA A 429 21.15 12.18 -18.99
C ALA A 429 21.10 10.67 -18.67
N SER A 430 20.82 10.26 -17.44
CA SER A 430 20.63 8.85 -17.06
C SER A 430 19.17 8.38 -17.13
N LEU A 431 18.22 9.27 -17.42
CA LEU A 431 16.80 8.97 -17.41
C LEU A 431 16.43 8.00 -18.54
N GLN A 432 15.93 6.82 -18.18
CA GLN A 432 15.57 5.75 -19.11
C GLN A 432 14.07 5.67 -19.36
N ARG A 433 13.25 6.09 -18.39
CA ARG A 433 11.78 6.05 -18.47
C ARG A 433 11.15 7.31 -17.88
N LEU A 434 10.28 7.93 -18.65
CA LEU A 434 9.46 9.07 -18.25
C LEU A 434 7.99 8.73 -18.50
N SER A 435 7.16 8.83 -17.48
CA SER A 435 5.71 8.68 -17.59
C SER A 435 5.03 9.90 -16.96
N ILE A 436 4.20 10.60 -17.74
CA ILE A 436 3.40 11.75 -17.31
C ILE A 436 1.96 11.45 -17.69
N CYS A 437 1.13 11.17 -16.69
CA CYS A 437 -0.24 10.74 -16.90
C CYS A 437 -1.20 11.67 -16.14
N HIS A 438 -2.33 12.02 -16.74
CA HIS A 438 -3.41 12.79 -16.13
C HIS A 438 -2.96 14.14 -15.55
N CYS A 439 -2.08 14.85 -16.25
CA CYS A 439 -1.62 16.19 -15.88
C CYS A 439 -2.19 17.24 -16.87
N PRO A 440 -3.43 17.72 -16.70
CA PRO A 440 -4.09 18.61 -17.65
C PRO A 440 -3.41 19.97 -17.84
N GLN A 441 -2.75 20.53 -16.81
CA GLN A 441 -2.05 21.83 -16.92
C GLN A 441 -0.61 21.71 -17.44
N PHE A 442 -0.12 20.50 -17.73
CA PHE A 442 1.25 20.31 -18.19
C PHE A 442 1.40 20.81 -19.63
N GLN A 443 2.13 21.92 -19.81
CA GLN A 443 2.06 22.73 -21.04
C GLN A 443 3.04 22.27 -22.12
N ALA A 444 4.31 22.00 -21.77
CA ALA A 444 5.36 21.73 -22.75
C ALA A 444 6.48 20.87 -22.16
N LEU A 445 7.23 20.20 -23.05
CA LEU A 445 8.49 19.55 -22.68
C LEU A 445 9.63 20.58 -22.56
N PRO A 446 10.68 20.28 -21.75
CA PRO A 446 11.84 21.16 -21.58
C PRO A 446 12.43 21.66 -22.91
N GLU A 447 12.88 22.91 -22.97
CA GLU A 447 13.42 23.50 -24.20
C GLU A 447 14.65 22.76 -24.71
N LYS A 448 15.53 22.31 -23.81
CA LYS A 448 16.71 21.49 -24.12
C LYS A 448 16.38 20.07 -24.60
N GLY A 449 15.09 19.70 -24.63
CA GLY A 449 14.61 18.39 -25.04
C GLY A 449 14.78 17.31 -23.96
N LEU A 450 14.38 16.08 -24.29
CA LEU A 450 14.56 14.91 -23.43
C LEU A 450 15.89 14.21 -23.72
N PRO A 451 16.53 13.58 -22.72
CA PRO A 451 17.85 12.99 -22.89
C PRO A 451 17.86 11.82 -23.90
N PRO A 452 19.00 11.56 -24.58
CA PRO A 452 19.10 10.49 -25.57
C PRO A 452 19.05 9.07 -24.97
N SER A 453 19.30 8.94 -23.66
CA SER A 453 19.19 7.68 -22.92
C SER A 453 17.74 7.25 -22.66
N LEU A 454 16.76 8.12 -22.96
CA LEU A 454 15.36 7.85 -22.70
C LEU A 454 14.85 6.79 -23.68
N SER A 455 14.55 5.61 -23.13
CA SER A 455 14.04 4.46 -23.89
C SER A 455 12.52 4.47 -24.03
N LEU A 456 11.82 5.01 -23.04
CA LEU A 456 10.36 4.98 -22.96
C LEU A 456 9.82 6.34 -22.50
N LEU A 457 8.99 6.94 -23.32
CA LEU A 457 8.15 8.08 -22.98
C LEU A 457 6.68 7.66 -23.01
N GLU A 458 5.97 7.92 -21.93
CA GLU A 458 4.54 7.68 -21.83
C GLU A 458 3.80 8.94 -21.41
N ILE A 459 2.87 9.39 -22.25
CA ILE A 459 2.01 10.54 -22.00
C ILE A 459 0.56 10.06 -22.08
N GLN A 460 -0.21 10.17 -21.00
CA GLN A 460 -1.63 9.77 -21.03
C GLN A 460 -2.51 10.86 -20.44
N ARG A 461 -3.60 11.20 -21.10
CA ARG A 461 -4.61 12.17 -20.64
C ARG A 461 -3.99 13.53 -20.23
N CYS A 462 -2.98 13.99 -20.96
CA CYS A 462 -2.37 15.32 -20.81
C CYS A 462 -2.82 16.23 -21.96
N LEU A 463 -3.89 17.00 -21.75
CA LEU A 463 -4.63 17.69 -22.81
C LEU A 463 -3.81 18.76 -23.55
N LEU A 464 -2.93 19.48 -22.84
CA LEU A 464 -2.09 20.54 -23.43
C LEU A 464 -0.82 19.99 -24.07
N LEU A 465 -0.20 18.98 -23.45
CA LEU A 465 1.03 18.37 -23.95
C LEU A 465 0.82 17.50 -25.19
N LYS A 466 -0.31 16.77 -25.26
CA LYS A 466 -0.57 15.81 -26.33
C LYS A 466 -0.47 16.43 -27.73
N PRO A 467 -1.16 17.54 -28.08
CA PRO A 467 -1.07 18.14 -29.40
C PRO A 467 0.36 18.54 -29.78
N ARG A 468 1.17 18.98 -28.81
CA ARG A 468 2.56 19.39 -29.03
C ARG A 468 3.48 18.20 -29.33
N CYS A 469 3.14 17.00 -28.89
CA CYS A 469 3.94 15.79 -29.09
C CYS A 469 3.51 14.98 -30.33
N GLN A 470 2.72 15.54 -31.25
CA GLN A 470 2.25 14.84 -32.45
C GLN A 470 3.30 14.85 -33.58
N ARG A 471 3.42 13.72 -34.29
CA ARG A 471 4.43 13.47 -35.34
C ARG A 471 4.47 14.48 -36.47
N ASP A 472 3.31 14.99 -36.86
CA ASP A 472 3.13 15.80 -38.06
C ASP A 472 2.57 17.19 -37.73
N GLY A 473 3.31 17.97 -36.95
CA GLY A 473 2.97 19.37 -36.61
C GLY A 473 3.01 19.73 -35.14
N GLY A 474 3.39 18.81 -34.26
CA GLY A 474 3.59 19.10 -32.84
C GLY A 474 4.89 19.85 -32.59
N ASP A 475 4.80 21.01 -31.93
CA ASP A 475 5.96 21.85 -31.57
C ASP A 475 7.05 21.09 -30.79
N ASP A 476 6.68 20.11 -29.97
CA ASP A 476 7.58 19.34 -29.11
C ASP A 476 7.99 17.99 -29.74
N TRP A 477 7.53 17.65 -30.95
CA TRP A 477 7.86 16.37 -31.60
C TRP A 477 9.37 16.18 -31.79
N HIS A 478 10.07 17.23 -32.21
CA HIS A 478 11.51 17.21 -32.39
C HIS A 478 12.28 16.89 -31.10
N LYS A 479 11.66 17.11 -29.92
CA LYS A 479 12.23 16.81 -28.60
C LYS A 479 12.08 15.34 -28.19
N ILE A 480 11.27 14.57 -28.91
CA ILE A 480 10.93 13.17 -28.57
C ILE A 480 11.15 12.19 -29.71
N ALA A 481 11.40 12.66 -30.93
CA ALA A 481 11.53 11.83 -32.12
C ALA A 481 12.68 10.79 -32.05
N HIS A 482 13.70 11.03 -31.22
CA HIS A 482 14.82 10.10 -31.02
C HIS A 482 14.49 8.94 -30.06
N ILE A 483 13.35 8.98 -29.37
CA ILE A 483 12.97 8.00 -28.34
C ILE A 483 12.37 6.74 -29.01
N PRO A 484 12.90 5.53 -28.74
CA PRO A 484 12.43 4.30 -29.40
C PRO A 484 11.00 3.90 -29.10
N PHE A 485 10.49 4.22 -27.90
CA PHE A 485 9.14 3.87 -27.47
C PHE A 485 8.41 5.10 -26.95
N VAL A 486 7.57 5.70 -27.79
CA VAL A 486 6.69 6.83 -27.44
C VAL A 486 5.25 6.35 -27.45
N VAL A 487 4.61 6.38 -26.28
CA VAL A 487 3.20 6.03 -26.09
C VAL A 487 2.42 7.27 -25.68
N ILE A 488 1.44 7.68 -26.50
CA ILE A 488 0.53 8.78 -26.19
C ILE A 488 -0.91 8.28 -26.22
N ASP A 489 -1.66 8.43 -25.11
CA ASP A 489 -3.07 8.01 -25.01
C ASP A 489 -3.36 6.55 -25.43
N ASN A 490 -2.41 5.65 -25.15
CA ASN A 490 -2.42 4.23 -25.54
C ASN A 490 -2.13 3.95 -27.02
N GLU A 491 -1.74 4.96 -27.79
CA GLU A 491 -1.22 4.82 -29.15
C GLU A 491 0.31 4.86 -29.13
N MET A 492 0.96 3.94 -29.85
CA MET A 492 2.40 3.94 -30.05
C MET A 492 2.70 4.74 -31.32
N ILE A 493 3.48 5.83 -31.21
CA ILE A 493 3.72 6.78 -32.31
C ILE A 493 5.09 6.56 -32.99
N SER A 494 5.99 5.86 -32.30
CA SER A 494 7.34 5.48 -32.75
C SER A 494 7.40 4.05 -33.25
#